data_AF-A0A1L5YKS8-F1
#
_entry.id   AF-A0A1L5YKS8-F1
#
_cell.length_a   1.000
_cell.length_b   1.000
_cell.length_c   1.000
_cell.angle_alpha   90.00
_cell.angle_beta   90.00
_cell.angle_gamma   90.00
#
_symmetry.space_group_name_H-M   'P 1'
#
loop_
_entity.id
_entity.type
_entity.pdbx_description
1 polymer ?
#
loop_
_entity_poly.entity_id
_entity_poly.type
_entity_poly.pdbx_seq_one_letter_code
_entity_poly.pdbx_strand_id
1 'polypeptide(L)'
;MKPIMVSSDSGDNGVVVSGDNYLRKLRNRYLKFLEDMSFKNTKEDASYEQVDEIYDAVCSLRQVQSLPAEVIRACCAYADVVSRYDTFENKVKNAHFTAVAVEIDNLLSSATMRSMPDDGARMKEDCELFHIKLVNPELYKKLHPTRGPLHPVFEEMIAILQTDLNPFFPTHPRHHKTLIAAVLQYIEACQLENDYTDSSFEVQVDMPRFPLFLREKSGLSEGFILFIVTAPHLVPGNYASEDVSSDRIFFYNKVYPMFPEMFAASGHINDIMSFYKECEEEEDVSGTNYISSVAKIKNITALEALDDLMKQAVEIRKNSMAIAERSGSMEVQRTIAQYFQGLISWHISWERRYRLGEVLGDDWFQGDFV
;
A
#
# COMPACT_ATOMS: atom_id res chain seq x y z
N MET A 1 6.14 1.01 31.26
CA MET A 1 6.72 1.76 30.12
C MET A 1 8.22 1.54 30.11
N LYS A 2 8.75 0.90 29.06
CA LYS A 2 10.19 0.87 28.81
C LYS A 2 10.62 2.25 28.27
N PRO A 3 11.84 2.73 28.54
CA PRO A 3 12.36 3.96 27.95
C PRO A 3 12.58 3.75 26.44
N ILE A 4 12.11 4.70 25.63
CA ILE A 4 12.44 4.78 24.19
C ILE A 4 13.85 5.35 24.09
N MET A 5 14.80 4.57 23.56
CA MET A 5 16.16 5.06 23.29
C MET A 5 16.21 5.72 21.92
N VAL A 6 16.21 7.04 21.89
CA VAL A 6 16.61 7.81 20.71
C VAL A 6 18.13 7.88 20.72
N SER A 7 18.81 7.30 19.73
CA SER A 7 20.27 7.39 19.64
C SER A 7 20.69 8.83 19.36
N SER A 8 21.37 9.46 20.33
CA SER A 8 21.94 10.80 20.19
C SER A 8 23.40 10.72 19.73
N ASP A 9 23.64 10.53 18.44
CA ASP A 9 24.96 10.78 17.84
C ASP A 9 25.03 12.24 17.34
N SER A 10 24.94 13.17 18.27
CA SER A 10 25.57 14.49 18.16
C SER A 10 25.52 15.13 19.55
N GLY A 11 26.69 15.57 20.02
CA GLY A 11 26.90 16.11 21.36
C GLY A 11 26.21 17.44 21.61
N ASP A 12 24.89 17.42 21.71
CA ASP A 12 24.10 18.49 22.32
C ASP A 12 23.23 17.91 23.46
N ASN A 13 23.06 18.72 24.49
CA ASN A 13 22.68 18.30 25.83
C ASN A 13 21.42 17.41 25.87
N GLY A 14 21.61 16.16 26.29
CA GLY A 14 20.58 15.13 26.40
C GLY A 14 19.42 15.55 27.30
N VAL A 15 18.39 16.13 26.70
CA VAL A 15 17.06 16.17 27.30
C VAL A 15 16.44 14.80 27.08
N VAL A 16 16.41 13.99 28.14
CA VAL A 16 15.57 12.79 28.20
C VAL A 16 14.12 13.26 28.00
N VAL A 17 13.62 13.14 26.77
CA VAL A 17 12.21 13.38 26.48
C VAL A 17 11.47 12.22 27.15
N SER A 18 10.70 12.48 28.21
CA SER A 18 9.81 11.46 28.77
C SER A 18 8.89 10.93 27.66
N GLY A 19 8.56 9.64 27.68
CA GLY A 19 7.67 9.03 26.67
C GLY A 19 6.39 9.84 26.44
N ASP A 20 5.82 10.39 27.52
CA ASP A 20 4.64 11.28 27.47
C ASP A 20 4.86 12.55 26.64
N ASN A 21 6.05 13.14 26.68
CA ASN A 21 6.37 14.33 25.91
C ASN A 21 6.60 14.02 24.42
N TYR A 22 7.14 12.83 24.11
CA TYR A 22 7.26 12.34 22.73
C TYR A 22 5.87 12.08 22.12
N LEU A 23 5.05 11.27 22.79
CA LEU A 23 3.69 10.95 22.34
C LEU A 23 2.84 12.21 22.16
N ARG A 24 2.93 13.18 23.08
CA ARG A 24 2.24 14.46 22.94
C ARG A 24 2.69 15.25 21.71
N LYS A 25 4.00 15.29 21.41
CA LYS A 25 4.53 15.97 20.23
C LYS A 25 4.10 15.26 18.94
N LEU A 26 4.07 13.94 18.95
CA LEU A 26 3.65 13.13 17.81
C LEU A 26 2.15 13.27 17.55
N ARG A 27 1.33 13.19 18.60
CA ARG A 27 -0.12 13.46 18.55
C ARG A 27 -0.44 14.81 17.91
N ASN A 28 0.23 15.87 18.35
CA ASN A 28 0.00 17.21 17.79
C ASN A 28 0.32 17.28 16.28
N ARG A 29 1.35 16.54 15.82
CA ARG A 29 1.68 16.45 14.39
C ARG A 29 0.59 15.73 13.61
N TYR A 30 0.17 14.55 14.07
CA TYR A 30 -0.90 13.81 13.41
C TYR A 30 -2.21 14.58 13.37
N LEU A 31 -2.64 15.20 14.48
CA LEU A 31 -3.88 15.99 14.50
C LEU A 31 -3.83 17.15 13.49
N LYS A 32 -2.69 17.86 13.41
CA LYS A 32 -2.49 18.90 12.40
C LYS A 32 -2.49 18.34 10.98
N PHE A 33 -1.79 17.23 10.74
CA PHE A 33 -1.74 16.58 9.44
C PHE A 33 -3.14 16.14 8.98
N LEU A 34 -3.94 15.54 9.86
CA LEU A 34 -5.30 15.10 9.57
C LEU A 34 -6.21 16.29 9.25
N GLU A 35 -6.08 17.40 9.98
CA GLU A 35 -6.78 18.66 9.66
C GLU A 35 -6.37 19.19 8.27
N ASP A 36 -5.07 19.26 7.98
CA ASP A 36 -4.54 19.74 6.70
C ASP A 36 -4.94 18.81 5.52
N MET A 37 -5.13 17.52 5.78
CA MET A 37 -5.68 16.52 4.86
C MET A 37 -7.21 16.58 4.74
N SER A 38 -7.85 17.52 5.43
CA SER A 38 -9.32 17.65 5.52
C SER A 38 -10.01 16.34 5.91
N PHE A 39 -9.36 15.54 6.76
CA PHE A 39 -9.90 14.29 7.27
C PHE A 39 -11.10 14.56 8.18
N LYS A 40 -12.17 13.80 7.98
CA LYS A 40 -13.37 13.89 8.81
C LYS A 40 -13.43 12.69 9.74
N ASN A 41 -13.33 12.97 11.03
CA ASN A 41 -13.47 11.95 12.06
C ASN A 41 -14.93 11.87 12.52
N THR A 42 -15.79 11.38 11.63
CA THR A 42 -17.19 11.09 11.92
C THR A 42 -17.47 9.64 11.62
N LYS A 43 -18.47 9.06 12.28
CA LYS A 43 -18.90 7.69 11.99
C LYS A 43 -19.27 7.52 10.51
N GLU A 44 -19.99 8.46 9.91
CA GLU A 44 -20.43 8.39 8.51
C GLU A 44 -19.26 8.37 7.51
N ASP A 45 -18.25 9.22 7.73
CA ASP A 45 -17.12 9.37 6.82
C ASP A 45 -16.05 8.27 7.01
N ALA A 46 -16.02 7.60 8.18
CA ALA A 46 -14.94 6.69 8.57
C ALA A 46 -15.35 5.23 8.85
N SER A 47 -16.64 4.89 8.77
CA SER A 47 -17.14 3.52 8.95
C SER A 47 -17.06 2.69 7.67
N TYR A 48 -17.20 1.37 7.84
CA TYR A 48 -17.36 0.42 6.76
C TYR A 48 -18.81 0.01 6.59
N GLU A 49 -19.17 -0.42 5.39
CA GLU A 49 -20.54 -0.80 5.04
C GLU A 49 -20.66 -2.29 4.71
N GLN A 50 -19.63 -2.90 4.11
CA GLN A 50 -19.76 -4.21 3.46
C GLN A 50 -18.63 -5.21 3.81
N VAL A 51 -17.92 -5.01 4.92
CA VAL A 51 -16.71 -5.80 5.24
C VAL A 51 -17.01 -7.29 5.37
N ASP A 52 -18.11 -7.65 6.04
CA ASP A 52 -18.47 -9.05 6.25
C ASP A 52 -18.84 -9.75 4.94
N GLU A 53 -19.63 -9.11 4.09
CA GLU A 53 -20.02 -9.65 2.79
C GLU A 53 -18.81 -9.78 1.85
N ILE A 54 -17.91 -8.80 1.85
CA ILE A 54 -16.66 -8.86 1.08
C ILE A 54 -15.77 -9.99 1.63
N TYR A 55 -15.67 -10.13 2.95
CA TYR A 55 -14.87 -11.17 3.60
C TYR A 55 -15.33 -12.58 3.21
N ASP A 56 -16.63 -12.84 3.26
CA ASP A 56 -17.20 -14.14 2.88
C ASP A 56 -16.94 -14.47 1.40
N ALA A 57 -17.07 -13.46 0.54
CA ALA A 57 -16.78 -13.60 -0.89
C ALA A 57 -15.28 -13.87 -1.15
N VAL A 58 -14.38 -13.13 -0.50
CA VAL A 58 -12.92 -13.34 -0.60
C VAL A 58 -12.56 -14.73 -0.09
N CYS A 59 -13.07 -15.17 1.06
CA CYS A 59 -12.83 -16.50 1.60
C CYS A 59 -13.25 -17.62 0.64
N SER A 60 -14.29 -17.38 -0.16
CA SER A 60 -14.78 -18.34 -1.16
C SER A 60 -13.91 -18.39 -2.43
N LEU A 61 -13.17 -17.32 -2.73
CA LEU A 61 -12.27 -17.23 -3.89
C LEU A 61 -10.86 -17.76 -3.59
N ARG A 62 -10.40 -17.60 -2.35
CA ARG A 62 -9.02 -17.91 -1.96
C ARG A 62 -8.75 -19.41 -2.01
N GLN A 63 -7.62 -19.78 -2.62
CA GLN A 63 -7.15 -21.17 -2.65
C GLN A 63 -6.30 -21.47 -1.41
N VAL A 64 -5.68 -20.44 -0.83
CA VAL A 64 -4.81 -20.52 0.34
C VAL A 64 -5.43 -19.77 1.52
N GLN A 65 -5.54 -20.46 2.66
CA GLN A 65 -6.07 -19.91 3.92
C GLN A 65 -4.98 -19.80 5.01
N SER A 66 -3.78 -19.36 4.61
CA SER A 66 -2.63 -19.12 5.49
C SER A 66 -2.74 -17.80 6.26
N LEU A 67 -3.35 -16.78 5.66
CA LEU A 67 -3.52 -15.47 6.30
C LEU A 67 -4.51 -15.55 7.48
N PRO A 68 -4.18 -14.93 8.62
CA PRO A 68 -5.13 -14.75 9.70
C PRO A 68 -6.39 -14.01 9.24
N ALA A 69 -7.56 -14.43 9.76
CA ALA A 69 -8.85 -13.85 9.40
C ALA A 69 -8.90 -12.31 9.59
N GLU A 70 -8.26 -11.79 10.63
CA GLU A 70 -8.11 -10.36 10.89
C GLU A 70 -7.36 -9.61 9.78
N VAL A 71 -6.33 -10.22 9.17
CA VAL A 71 -5.59 -9.61 8.05
C VAL A 71 -6.46 -9.56 6.80
N ILE A 72 -7.23 -10.63 6.54
CA ILE A 72 -8.16 -10.66 5.42
C ILE A 72 -9.26 -9.60 5.62
N ARG A 73 -9.82 -9.48 6.84
CA ARG A 73 -10.80 -8.45 7.19
C ARG A 73 -10.26 -7.04 6.99
N ALA A 74 -9.00 -6.79 7.37
CA ALA A 74 -8.35 -5.52 7.10
C ALA A 74 -8.23 -5.22 5.59
N CYS A 75 -7.93 -6.23 4.76
CA CYS A 75 -7.91 -6.08 3.31
C CYS A 75 -9.32 -5.81 2.73
N CYS A 76 -10.36 -6.43 3.30
CA CYS A 76 -11.76 -6.16 2.93
C CYS A 76 -12.19 -4.75 3.32
N ALA A 77 -11.83 -4.29 4.52
CA ALA A 77 -12.09 -2.93 4.99
C ALA A 77 -11.37 -1.87 4.16
N TYR A 78 -10.12 -2.14 3.77
CA TYR A 78 -9.40 -1.31 2.81
C TYR A 78 -10.22 -1.13 1.53
N ALA A 79 -10.55 -2.24 0.86
CA ALA A 79 -11.28 -2.20 -0.40
C ALA A 79 -12.64 -1.52 -0.27
N ASP A 80 -13.38 -1.76 0.81
CA ASP A 80 -14.69 -1.15 1.03
C ASP A 80 -14.60 0.37 1.17
N VAL A 81 -13.65 0.88 1.97
CA VAL A 81 -13.58 2.30 2.27
C VAL A 81 -12.88 3.11 1.18
N VAL A 82 -11.84 2.57 0.54
CA VAL A 82 -11.09 3.28 -0.52
C VAL A 82 -11.80 3.21 -1.87
N SER A 83 -12.55 2.14 -2.13
CA SER A 83 -13.39 1.95 -3.32
C SER A 83 -14.88 2.10 -3.00
N ARG A 84 -15.26 2.98 -2.05
CA ARG A 84 -16.64 3.10 -1.53
C ARG A 84 -17.72 3.14 -2.61
N TYR A 85 -17.46 3.85 -3.71
CA TYR A 85 -18.42 4.05 -4.80
C TYR A 85 -18.31 3.01 -5.94
N ASP A 86 -17.41 2.05 -5.83
CA ASP A 86 -17.28 0.97 -6.81
C ASP A 86 -18.34 -0.13 -6.56
N THR A 87 -18.48 -1.01 -7.54
CA THR A 87 -19.31 -2.20 -7.47
C THR A 87 -18.80 -3.17 -6.40
N PHE A 88 -19.72 -3.91 -5.78
CA PHE A 88 -19.38 -4.97 -4.83
C PHE A 88 -18.38 -5.98 -5.41
N GLU A 89 -18.56 -6.38 -6.67
CA GLU A 89 -17.66 -7.31 -7.35
C GLU A 89 -16.22 -6.77 -7.43
N ASN A 90 -16.03 -5.50 -7.78
CA ASN A 90 -14.70 -4.91 -7.82
C ASN A 90 -14.10 -4.70 -6.43
N LYS A 91 -14.91 -4.39 -5.41
CA LYS A 91 -14.45 -4.38 -4.02
C LYS A 91 -13.93 -5.75 -3.59
N VAL A 92 -14.63 -6.84 -3.95
CA VAL A 92 -14.17 -8.21 -3.70
C VAL A 92 -12.85 -8.50 -4.42
N LYS A 93 -12.72 -8.13 -5.70
CA LYS A 93 -11.48 -8.32 -6.47
C LYS A 93 -10.31 -7.50 -5.90
N ASN A 94 -10.55 -6.26 -5.49
CA ASN A 94 -9.56 -5.42 -4.82
C ASN A 94 -9.13 -6.02 -3.47
N ALA A 95 -10.08 -6.47 -2.64
CA ALA A 95 -9.79 -7.12 -1.37
C ALA A 95 -9.01 -8.43 -1.56
N HIS A 96 -9.38 -9.25 -2.54
CA HIS A 96 -8.68 -10.49 -2.89
C HIS A 96 -7.24 -10.21 -3.33
N PHE A 97 -7.06 -9.28 -4.27
CA PHE A 97 -5.74 -8.83 -4.72
C PHE A 97 -4.87 -8.31 -3.56
N THR A 98 -5.44 -7.43 -2.72
CA THR A 98 -4.76 -6.87 -1.55
C THR A 98 -4.31 -7.97 -0.59
N ALA A 99 -5.19 -8.95 -0.32
CA ALA A 99 -4.87 -10.04 0.60
C ALA A 99 -3.78 -10.97 0.04
N VAL A 100 -3.74 -11.23 -1.27
CA VAL A 100 -2.64 -12.02 -1.87
C VAL A 100 -1.33 -11.23 -1.87
N ALA A 101 -1.37 -9.93 -2.16
CA ALA A 101 -0.19 -9.07 -2.10
C ALA A 101 0.40 -9.00 -0.68
N VAL A 102 -0.43 -8.74 0.35
CA VAL A 102 0.00 -8.73 1.76
C VAL A 102 0.58 -10.07 2.20
N GLU A 103 0.06 -11.19 1.70
CA GLU A 103 0.64 -12.50 1.99
C GLU A 103 2.02 -12.68 1.36
N ILE A 104 2.20 -12.26 0.11
CA ILE A 104 3.51 -12.27 -0.55
C ILE A 104 4.51 -11.45 0.27
N ASP A 105 4.13 -10.24 0.70
CA ASP A 105 4.94 -9.37 1.57
C ASP A 105 5.40 -10.09 2.85
N ASN A 106 4.43 -10.64 3.59
CA ASN A 106 4.68 -11.30 4.86
C ASN A 106 5.56 -12.53 4.70
N LEU A 107 5.35 -13.31 3.63
CA LEU A 107 6.13 -14.50 3.34
C LEU A 107 7.57 -14.16 2.95
N LEU A 108 7.79 -13.08 2.21
CA LEU A 108 9.12 -12.64 1.77
C LEU A 108 9.85 -11.80 2.83
N SER A 109 9.19 -11.41 3.92
CA SER A 109 9.87 -10.77 5.04
C SER A 109 11.00 -11.68 5.60
N SER A 110 12.12 -11.05 5.95
CA SER A 110 13.33 -11.77 6.37
C SER A 110 13.13 -12.62 7.62
N ALA A 111 12.26 -12.20 8.54
CA ALA A 111 11.90 -12.98 9.71
C ALA A 111 11.15 -14.28 9.33
N THR A 112 10.14 -14.17 8.47
CA THR A 112 9.37 -15.33 8.02
C THR A 112 10.24 -16.28 7.20
N MET A 113 11.01 -15.77 6.25
CA MET A 113 11.91 -16.56 5.40
C MET A 113 12.87 -17.43 6.22
N ARG A 114 13.51 -16.87 7.25
CA ARG A 114 14.41 -17.61 8.16
C ARG A 114 13.70 -18.68 9.00
N SER A 115 12.38 -18.58 9.16
CA SER A 115 11.58 -19.57 9.87
C SER A 115 11.06 -20.70 8.97
N MET A 116 11.13 -20.53 7.65
CA MET A 116 10.72 -21.55 6.69
C MET A 116 11.74 -22.68 6.57
N PRO A 117 11.34 -23.86 6.07
CA PRO A 117 12.30 -24.90 5.66
C PRO A 117 13.32 -24.37 4.64
N ASP A 118 14.55 -24.89 4.71
CA ASP A 118 15.68 -24.51 3.85
C ASP A 118 15.96 -23.00 3.84
N ASP A 119 15.71 -22.31 4.96
CA ASP A 119 15.85 -20.86 5.13
C ASP A 119 15.10 -20.05 4.06
N GLY A 120 13.97 -20.60 3.58
CA GLY A 120 13.14 -19.98 2.55
C GLY A 120 13.72 -20.06 1.14
N ALA A 121 14.77 -20.85 0.88
CA ALA A 121 15.40 -20.96 -0.44
C ALA A 121 14.39 -21.29 -1.56
N ARG A 122 13.42 -22.18 -1.29
CA ARG A 122 12.35 -22.50 -2.24
C ARG A 122 11.46 -21.29 -2.56
N MET A 123 11.14 -20.47 -1.56
CA MET A 123 10.33 -19.27 -1.74
C MET A 123 11.07 -18.22 -2.59
N LYS A 124 12.38 -18.01 -2.34
CA LYS A 124 13.22 -17.14 -3.18
C LYS A 124 13.23 -17.61 -4.63
N GLU A 125 13.42 -18.91 -4.84
CA GLU A 125 13.41 -19.50 -6.18
C GLU A 125 12.02 -19.38 -6.85
N ASP A 126 10.93 -19.51 -6.10
CA ASP A 126 9.57 -19.35 -6.64
C ASP A 126 9.30 -17.90 -7.07
N CYS A 127 9.83 -16.92 -6.34
CA CYS A 127 9.82 -15.52 -6.70
C CYS A 127 10.54 -15.27 -8.04
N GLU A 128 11.75 -15.82 -8.21
CA GLU A 128 12.51 -15.71 -9.46
C GLU A 128 11.77 -16.33 -10.66
N LEU A 129 11.11 -17.47 -10.45
CA LEU A 129 10.39 -18.16 -11.52
C LEU A 129 8.99 -17.63 -11.81
N PHE A 130 8.43 -16.78 -10.94
CA PHE A 130 7.11 -16.19 -11.08
C PHE A 130 6.88 -15.61 -12.49
N HIS A 131 7.82 -14.78 -12.96
CA HIS A 131 7.69 -14.11 -14.25
C HIS A 131 7.68 -15.08 -15.44
N ILE A 132 8.53 -16.13 -15.43
CA ILE A 132 8.57 -17.13 -16.51
C ILE A 132 7.26 -17.88 -16.54
N LYS A 133 6.75 -18.28 -15.37
CA LYS A 133 5.48 -19.00 -15.30
C LYS A 133 4.30 -18.13 -15.73
N LEU A 134 4.27 -16.87 -15.32
CA LEU A 134 3.24 -15.90 -15.72
C LEU A 134 3.24 -15.67 -17.23
N VAL A 135 4.40 -15.51 -17.86
CA VAL A 135 4.48 -15.15 -19.29
C VAL A 135 4.39 -16.38 -20.20
N ASN A 136 4.96 -17.51 -19.79
CA ASN A 136 5.00 -18.72 -20.59
C ASN A 136 5.00 -20.00 -19.73
N PRO A 137 3.80 -20.46 -19.30
CA PRO A 137 3.65 -21.67 -18.48
C PRO A 137 4.26 -22.94 -19.11
N GLU A 138 4.23 -23.05 -20.45
CA GLU A 138 4.79 -24.20 -21.16
C GLU A 138 6.33 -24.18 -21.16
N LEU A 139 6.94 -22.99 -21.30
CA LEU A 139 8.38 -22.83 -21.14
C LEU A 139 8.81 -23.13 -19.70
N TYR A 140 8.07 -22.65 -18.71
CA TYR A 140 8.31 -22.99 -17.30
C TYR A 140 8.33 -24.53 -17.09
N LYS A 141 7.31 -25.24 -17.59
CA LYS A 141 7.25 -26.72 -17.50
C LYS A 141 8.43 -27.39 -18.22
N LYS A 142 8.84 -26.86 -19.38
CA LYS A 142 9.98 -27.39 -20.15
C LYS A 142 11.31 -27.19 -19.43
N LEU A 143 11.53 -26.03 -18.82
CA LEU A 143 12.78 -25.70 -18.13
C LEU A 143 12.85 -26.34 -16.73
N HIS A 144 11.72 -26.52 -16.06
CA HIS A 144 11.63 -27.04 -14.69
C HIS A 144 10.68 -28.25 -14.58
N PRO A 145 10.91 -29.35 -15.34
CA PRO A 145 9.96 -30.45 -15.51
C PRO A 145 9.63 -31.23 -14.23
N THR A 146 10.51 -31.19 -13.22
CA THR A 146 10.35 -31.91 -11.95
C THR A 146 10.01 -31.00 -10.76
N ARG A 147 9.94 -29.67 -10.97
CA ARG A 147 9.83 -28.70 -9.86
C ARG A 147 8.42 -28.58 -9.28
N GLY A 148 7.40 -28.94 -10.07
CA GLY A 148 5.99 -28.79 -9.69
C GLY A 148 5.50 -27.33 -9.80
N PRO A 149 4.37 -26.99 -9.15
CA PRO A 149 3.89 -25.62 -9.08
C PRO A 149 4.82 -24.73 -8.22
N LEU A 150 4.69 -23.41 -8.38
CA LEU A 150 5.24 -22.44 -7.44
C LEU A 150 4.47 -22.52 -6.12
N HIS A 151 4.93 -21.78 -5.11
CA HIS A 151 4.18 -21.58 -3.88
C HIS A 151 2.73 -21.18 -4.20
N PRO A 152 1.72 -21.73 -3.50
CA PRO A 152 0.31 -21.49 -3.79
C PRO A 152 -0.09 -20.01 -3.89
N VAL A 153 0.51 -19.12 -3.09
CA VAL A 153 0.26 -17.67 -3.16
C VAL A 153 0.63 -17.07 -4.52
N PHE A 154 1.70 -17.55 -5.16
CA PHE A 154 2.13 -17.10 -6.48
C PHE A 154 1.24 -17.67 -7.58
N GLU A 155 0.75 -18.91 -7.43
CA GLU A 155 -0.27 -19.47 -8.32
C GLU A 155 -1.56 -18.65 -8.26
N GLU A 156 -1.96 -18.24 -7.05
CA GLU A 156 -3.14 -17.42 -6.84
C GLU A 156 -2.98 -16.02 -7.44
N MET A 157 -1.80 -15.38 -7.28
CA MET A 157 -1.49 -14.12 -7.96
C MET A 157 -1.47 -14.27 -9.48
N ILE A 158 -0.93 -15.36 -10.03
CA ILE A 158 -0.99 -15.65 -11.48
C ILE A 158 -2.45 -15.77 -11.94
N ALA A 159 -3.29 -16.49 -11.17
CA ALA A 159 -4.71 -16.62 -11.48
C ALA A 159 -5.41 -15.25 -11.49
N ILE A 160 -5.16 -14.41 -10.47
CA ILE A 160 -5.65 -13.03 -10.45
C ILE A 160 -5.24 -12.30 -11.73
N LEU A 161 -3.96 -12.34 -12.10
CA LEU A 161 -3.46 -11.60 -13.25
C LEU A 161 -3.91 -12.15 -14.61
N GLN A 162 -4.34 -13.41 -14.72
CA GLN A 162 -4.64 -14.06 -16.01
C GLN A 162 -6.12 -14.35 -16.24
N THR A 163 -6.99 -14.15 -15.25
CA THR A 163 -8.42 -14.43 -15.36
C THR A 163 -9.28 -13.21 -15.05
N ASP A 164 -10.60 -13.39 -15.06
CA ASP A 164 -11.63 -12.42 -14.69
C ASP A 164 -11.61 -11.99 -13.22
N LEU A 165 -10.76 -12.62 -12.40
CA LEU A 165 -10.40 -12.16 -11.05
C LEU A 165 -9.73 -10.78 -11.08
N ASN A 166 -9.05 -10.45 -12.18
CA ASN A 166 -8.64 -9.08 -12.47
C ASN A 166 -9.78 -8.33 -13.17
N PRO A 167 -10.29 -7.23 -12.61
CA PRO A 167 -11.42 -6.49 -13.20
C PRO A 167 -11.09 -5.88 -14.58
N PHE A 168 -9.81 -5.81 -14.94
CA PHE A 168 -9.36 -5.28 -16.22
C PHE A 168 -9.23 -6.35 -17.31
N PHE A 169 -9.30 -7.63 -16.97
CA PHE A 169 -9.18 -8.72 -17.92
C PHE A 169 -10.54 -9.19 -18.44
N PRO A 170 -10.69 -9.48 -19.75
CA PRO A 170 -9.83 -9.11 -20.88
C PRO A 170 -10.16 -7.72 -21.46
N THR A 171 -11.09 -7.00 -20.83
CA THR A 171 -11.79 -5.85 -21.42
C THR A 171 -10.98 -4.56 -21.41
N HIS A 172 -10.00 -4.41 -20.53
CA HIS A 172 -9.19 -3.19 -20.38
C HIS A 172 -7.69 -3.51 -20.50
N PRO A 173 -7.19 -3.86 -21.71
CA PRO A 173 -5.84 -4.39 -21.91
C PRO A 173 -4.72 -3.43 -21.48
N ARG A 174 -4.96 -2.12 -21.43
CA ARG A 174 -3.98 -1.16 -20.91
C ARG A 174 -3.84 -1.26 -19.40
N HIS A 175 -4.94 -1.16 -18.65
CA HIS A 175 -4.93 -1.25 -17.19
C HIS A 175 -4.48 -2.64 -16.74
N HIS A 176 -4.86 -3.68 -17.48
CA HIS A 176 -4.38 -5.04 -17.27
C HIS A 176 -2.85 -5.14 -17.37
N LYS A 177 -2.24 -4.61 -18.45
CA LYS A 177 -0.78 -4.57 -18.62
C LYS A 177 -0.09 -3.78 -17.52
N THR A 178 -0.66 -2.65 -17.12
CA THR A 178 -0.13 -1.83 -16.03
C THR A 178 -0.17 -2.59 -14.70
N LEU A 179 -1.27 -3.27 -14.38
CA LEU A 179 -1.34 -4.09 -13.16
C LEU A 179 -0.31 -5.23 -13.18
N ILE A 180 -0.14 -5.92 -14.31
CA ILE A 180 0.91 -6.94 -14.46
C ILE A 180 2.30 -6.34 -14.21
N ALA A 181 2.60 -5.19 -14.81
CA ALA A 181 3.90 -4.53 -14.63
C ALA A 181 4.13 -4.13 -13.17
N ALA A 182 3.12 -3.56 -12.51
CA ALA A 182 3.20 -3.18 -11.10
C ALA A 182 3.43 -4.40 -10.18
N VAL A 183 2.76 -5.53 -10.43
CA VAL A 183 2.97 -6.76 -9.64
C VAL A 183 4.36 -7.34 -9.86
N LEU A 184 4.88 -7.33 -11.09
CA LEU A 184 6.25 -7.79 -11.36
C LEU A 184 7.29 -6.94 -10.63
N GLN A 185 7.13 -5.61 -10.61
CA GLN A 185 8.01 -4.70 -9.87
C GLN A 185 7.91 -4.89 -8.36
N TYR A 186 6.69 -5.13 -7.86
CA TYR A 186 6.44 -5.38 -6.45
C TYR A 186 7.11 -6.66 -5.96
N ILE A 187 6.93 -7.77 -6.69
CA ILE A 187 7.56 -9.06 -6.36
C ILE A 187 9.10 -8.94 -6.39
N GLU A 188 9.65 -8.25 -7.40
CA GLU A 188 11.09 -7.92 -7.45
C GLU A 188 11.54 -7.14 -6.21
N ALA A 189 10.74 -6.16 -5.78
CA ALA A 189 11.08 -5.32 -4.63
C ALA A 189 11.02 -6.07 -3.29
N CYS A 190 10.01 -6.91 -3.06
CA CYS A 190 9.95 -7.75 -1.86
C CYS A 190 11.16 -8.68 -1.75
N GLN A 191 11.60 -9.26 -2.87
CA GLN A 191 12.83 -10.07 -2.89
C GLN A 191 14.06 -9.22 -2.56
N LEU A 192 14.14 -8.03 -3.13
CA LEU A 192 15.27 -7.12 -2.93
C LEU A 192 15.38 -6.62 -1.47
N GLU A 193 14.26 -6.31 -0.83
CA GLU A 193 14.20 -5.93 0.59
C GLU A 193 14.66 -7.06 1.51
N ASN A 194 14.37 -8.32 1.16
CA ASN A 194 14.92 -9.48 1.84
C ASN A 194 16.45 -9.57 1.68
N ASP A 195 16.95 -9.44 0.45
CA ASP A 195 18.39 -9.50 0.15
C ASP A 195 19.18 -8.37 0.83
N TYR A 196 18.58 -7.18 1.00
CA TYR A 196 19.16 -6.08 1.77
C TYR A 196 19.33 -6.41 3.24
N THR A 197 18.35 -7.10 3.83
CA THR A 197 18.46 -7.57 5.22
C THR A 197 19.61 -8.57 5.37
N ASP A 198 19.74 -9.51 4.44
CA ASP A 198 20.77 -10.55 4.48
C ASP A 198 22.17 -10.00 4.21
N SER A 199 22.29 -8.97 3.37
CA SER A 199 23.57 -8.33 2.99
C SER A 199 24.00 -7.20 3.93
N SER A 200 23.20 -6.84 4.93
CA SER A 200 23.40 -5.63 5.75
C SER A 200 23.53 -4.37 4.89
N PHE A 201 22.74 -4.29 3.81
CA PHE A 201 22.71 -3.12 2.95
C PHE A 201 22.21 -1.90 3.74
N GLU A 202 22.91 -0.79 3.60
CA GLU A 202 22.53 0.47 4.20
C GLU A 202 22.45 1.56 3.14
N VAL A 203 21.37 2.35 3.20
CA VAL A 203 21.23 3.56 2.39
C VAL A 203 22.34 4.55 2.76
N GLN A 204 22.99 5.12 1.74
CA GLN A 204 24.08 6.08 1.87
C GLN A 204 23.65 7.50 1.46
N VAL A 205 24.37 8.51 1.94
CA VAL A 205 24.06 9.93 1.69
C VAL A 205 24.14 10.30 0.20
N ASP A 206 24.97 9.59 -0.57
CA ASP A 206 25.12 9.76 -2.02
C ASP A 206 24.05 9.01 -2.86
N MET A 207 23.03 8.44 -2.20
CA MET A 207 21.90 7.74 -2.83
C MET A 207 20.56 8.51 -2.74
N PRO A 208 20.49 9.83 -3.06
CA PRO A 208 19.34 10.67 -2.71
C PRO A 208 18.02 10.29 -3.38
N ARG A 209 18.04 9.49 -4.45
CA ARG A 209 16.85 9.04 -5.19
C ARG A 209 16.43 7.62 -4.85
N PHE A 210 17.31 6.86 -4.19
CA PHE A 210 17.10 5.46 -3.93
C PHE A 210 15.87 5.17 -3.05
N PRO A 211 15.59 5.93 -1.97
CA PRO A 211 14.42 5.65 -1.13
C PRO A 211 13.11 5.73 -1.90
N LEU A 212 12.94 6.78 -2.72
CA LEU A 212 11.73 6.95 -3.53
C LEU A 212 11.63 5.86 -4.61
N PHE A 213 12.73 5.54 -5.29
CA PHE A 213 12.77 4.49 -6.30
C PHE A 213 12.35 3.12 -5.73
N LEU A 214 12.91 2.74 -4.57
CA LEU A 214 12.53 1.49 -3.91
C LEU A 214 11.06 1.51 -3.50
N ARG A 215 10.63 2.62 -2.88
CA ARG A 215 9.25 2.79 -2.40
C ARG A 215 8.21 2.70 -3.49
N GLU A 216 8.47 3.30 -4.66
CA GLU A 216 7.60 3.24 -5.83
C GLU A 216 7.43 1.80 -6.34
N LYS A 217 8.46 0.95 -6.21
CA LYS A 217 8.37 -0.46 -6.57
C LYS A 217 7.67 -1.31 -5.50
N SER A 218 8.07 -1.22 -4.23
CA SER A 218 7.52 -2.09 -3.17
C SER A 218 6.12 -1.66 -2.71
N GLY A 219 5.69 -0.43 -2.99
CA GLY A 219 4.39 0.05 -2.54
C GLY A 219 3.18 -0.48 -3.29
N LEU A 220 3.36 -1.08 -4.48
CA LEU A 220 2.27 -1.54 -5.35
C LEU A 220 1.19 -0.47 -5.61
N SER A 221 1.52 0.81 -5.41
CA SER A 221 0.57 1.92 -5.40
C SER A 221 -0.11 2.10 -6.75
N GLU A 222 0.62 1.88 -7.84
CA GLU A 222 0.04 1.90 -9.19
C GLU A 222 -1.08 0.85 -9.34
N GLY A 223 -0.87 -0.36 -8.82
CA GLY A 223 -1.88 -1.41 -8.81
C GLY A 223 -3.12 -1.01 -8.04
N PHE A 224 -2.96 -0.55 -6.79
CA PHE A 224 -4.08 -0.14 -5.95
C PHE A 224 -4.86 1.05 -6.52
N ILE A 225 -4.15 2.08 -7.01
CA ILE A 225 -4.80 3.27 -7.55
C ILE A 225 -5.61 2.93 -8.81
N LEU A 226 -5.17 1.99 -9.65
CA LEU A 226 -5.96 1.53 -10.80
C LEU A 226 -7.35 1.06 -10.38
N PHE A 227 -7.49 0.29 -9.31
CA PHE A 227 -8.81 -0.15 -8.80
C PHE A 227 -9.71 1.03 -8.41
N ILE A 228 -9.15 2.21 -8.10
CA ILE A 228 -9.92 3.37 -7.65
C ILE A 228 -10.29 4.27 -8.83
N VAL A 229 -9.31 4.69 -9.60
CA VAL A 229 -9.47 5.75 -10.61
C VAL A 229 -9.92 5.23 -11.96
N THR A 230 -9.99 3.91 -12.13
CA THR A 230 -10.53 3.25 -13.33
C THR A 230 -11.83 2.48 -13.05
N ALA A 231 -12.42 2.71 -11.88
CA ALA A 231 -13.68 2.10 -11.49
C ALA A 231 -14.80 2.38 -12.54
N PRO A 232 -15.75 1.44 -12.74
CA PRO A 232 -16.76 1.52 -13.80
C PRO A 232 -17.64 2.76 -13.73
N HIS A 233 -17.84 3.35 -12.54
CA HIS A 233 -18.59 4.60 -12.39
C HIS A 233 -17.81 5.83 -12.89
N LEU A 234 -16.48 5.74 -13.02
CA LEU A 234 -15.63 6.80 -13.58
C LEU A 234 -15.27 6.57 -15.05
N VAL A 235 -15.25 5.31 -15.51
CA VAL A 235 -14.83 4.92 -16.85
C VAL A 235 -15.91 4.07 -17.52
N PRO A 236 -16.57 4.56 -18.59
CA PRO A 236 -17.53 3.78 -19.34
C PRO A 236 -16.92 2.51 -19.93
N GLY A 237 -17.66 1.39 -19.90
CA GLY A 237 -17.16 0.05 -20.27
C GLY A 237 -16.63 -0.12 -21.71
N ASN A 238 -16.87 0.84 -22.61
CA ASN A 238 -16.43 0.81 -24.02
C ASN A 238 -15.08 1.50 -24.27
N TYR A 239 -14.31 1.84 -23.23
CA TYR A 239 -13.02 2.53 -23.34
C TYR A 239 -11.94 1.77 -24.16
N ALA A 240 -12.14 0.47 -24.39
CA ALA A 240 -11.20 -0.38 -25.10
C ALA A 240 -11.35 -0.38 -26.63
N SER A 241 -12.39 0.26 -27.19
CA SER A 241 -12.44 0.46 -28.64
C SER A 241 -11.44 1.55 -29.05
N GLU A 242 -10.72 1.34 -30.16
CA GLU A 242 -9.81 2.34 -30.73
C GLU A 242 -10.54 3.57 -31.28
N ASP A 243 -11.87 3.59 -31.19
CA ASP A 243 -12.70 4.73 -31.56
C ASP A 243 -12.48 5.88 -30.57
N VAL A 244 -12.27 7.08 -31.09
CA VAL A 244 -11.99 8.28 -30.28
C VAL A 244 -13.32 8.82 -29.74
N SER A 245 -13.90 8.09 -28.79
CA SER A 245 -15.08 8.56 -28.07
C SER A 245 -14.70 9.70 -27.10
N SER A 246 -15.69 10.52 -26.72
CA SER A 246 -15.56 11.57 -25.70
C SER A 246 -14.97 11.07 -24.38
N ASP A 247 -15.28 9.81 -24.05
CA ASP A 247 -14.92 9.19 -22.79
C ASP A 247 -13.41 8.92 -22.73
N ARG A 248 -12.81 8.55 -23.88
CA ARG A 248 -11.36 8.40 -24.02
C ARG A 248 -10.61 9.67 -23.69
N ILE A 249 -11.04 10.76 -24.32
CA ILE A 249 -10.47 12.10 -24.13
C ILE A 249 -10.68 12.56 -22.68
N PHE A 250 -11.85 12.30 -22.10
CA PHE A 250 -12.13 12.63 -20.70
C PHE A 250 -11.13 11.97 -19.76
N PHE A 251 -11.01 10.64 -19.79
CA PHE A 251 -10.09 9.94 -18.89
C PHE A 251 -8.66 10.44 -19.05
N TYR A 252 -8.13 10.56 -20.28
CA TYR A 252 -6.75 10.97 -20.49
C TYR A 252 -6.44 12.41 -20.10
N ASN A 253 -7.39 13.31 -20.28
CA ASN A 253 -7.17 14.72 -19.97
C ASN A 253 -7.55 15.07 -18.54
N LYS A 254 -8.42 14.28 -17.90
CA LYS A 254 -9.06 14.63 -16.63
C LYS A 254 -8.79 13.67 -15.48
N VAL A 255 -8.55 12.39 -15.76
CA VAL A 255 -8.34 11.35 -14.73
C VAL A 255 -6.90 10.88 -14.71
N TYR A 256 -6.37 10.46 -15.85
CA TYR A 256 -5.00 9.94 -15.99
C TYR A 256 -3.91 10.89 -15.45
N PRO A 257 -3.98 12.23 -15.59
CA PRO A 257 -2.97 13.12 -15.04
C PRO A 257 -2.89 13.11 -13.51
N MET A 258 -3.88 12.54 -12.80
CA MET A 258 -3.86 12.36 -11.34
C MET A 258 -3.02 11.17 -10.90
N PHE A 259 -2.73 10.22 -11.78
CA PHE A 259 -2.08 8.97 -11.41
C PHE A 259 -0.77 9.18 -10.64
N PRO A 260 0.18 10.02 -11.11
CA PRO A 260 1.44 10.22 -10.39
C PRO A 260 1.24 10.75 -8.96
N GLU A 261 0.33 11.71 -8.79
CA GLU A 261 -0.01 12.28 -7.48
C GLU A 261 -0.63 11.21 -6.57
N MET A 262 -1.58 10.43 -7.08
CA MET A 262 -2.26 9.39 -6.31
C MET A 262 -1.33 8.23 -5.95
N PHE A 263 -0.38 7.87 -6.82
CA PHE A 263 0.65 6.87 -6.52
C PHE A 263 1.53 7.32 -5.36
N ALA A 264 2.04 8.55 -5.41
CA ALA A 264 2.82 9.13 -4.34
C ALA A 264 2.02 9.26 -3.04
N ALA A 265 0.75 9.67 -3.11
CA ALA A 265 -0.14 9.75 -1.96
C ALA A 265 -0.26 8.41 -1.22
N SER A 266 -0.48 7.31 -1.96
CA SER A 266 -0.63 5.97 -1.39
C SER A 266 0.58 5.59 -0.53
N GLY A 267 1.77 5.71 -1.10
CA GLY A 267 3.01 5.40 -0.39
C GLY A 267 3.27 6.33 0.79
N HIS A 268 3.19 7.65 0.56
CA HIS A 268 3.49 8.64 1.60
C HIS A 268 2.53 8.58 2.78
N ILE A 269 1.23 8.41 2.54
CA ILE A 269 0.26 8.27 3.63
C ILE A 269 0.55 6.99 4.41
N ASN A 270 0.86 5.88 3.74
CA ASN A 270 1.23 4.66 4.44
C ASN A 270 2.50 4.86 5.30
N ASP A 271 3.55 5.51 4.77
CA ASP A 271 4.79 5.78 5.52
C ASP A 271 4.54 6.73 6.71
N ILE A 272 3.68 7.75 6.54
CA ILE A 272 3.29 8.66 7.63
C ILE A 272 2.52 7.91 8.71
N MET A 273 1.53 7.09 8.33
CA MET A 273 0.63 6.42 9.28
C MET A 273 1.28 5.19 9.94
N SER A 274 2.31 4.62 9.32
CA SER A 274 3.12 3.52 9.88
C SER A 274 4.29 3.98 10.72
N PHE A 275 4.71 5.25 10.61
CA PHE A 275 5.86 5.81 11.35
C PHE A 275 5.91 5.42 12.82
N TYR A 276 4.76 5.48 13.53
CA TYR A 276 4.72 5.13 14.95
C TYR A 276 5.08 3.67 15.21
N LYS A 277 4.44 2.72 14.50
CA LYS A 277 4.75 1.29 14.67
C LYS A 277 6.20 0.99 14.28
N GLU A 278 6.72 1.63 13.23
CA GLU A 278 8.06 1.39 12.70
C GLU A 278 9.17 1.97 13.57
N CYS A 279 8.88 2.99 14.38
CA CYS A 279 9.82 3.52 15.36
C CYS A 279 9.85 2.72 16.66
N GLU A 280 8.73 2.10 17.05
CA GLU A 280 8.61 1.34 18.30
C GLU A 280 9.00 -0.13 18.13
N GLU A 281 8.71 -0.72 16.98
CA GLU A 281 9.18 -2.04 16.62
C GLU A 281 10.63 -1.88 16.17
N GLU A 282 11.57 -2.47 16.93
CA GLU A 282 12.97 -2.64 16.52
C GLU A 282 13.11 -3.46 15.21
N GLU A 283 12.05 -3.63 14.40
CA GLU A 283 12.06 -4.29 13.09
C GLU A 283 12.83 -3.49 12.04
N ASP A 284 13.01 -2.17 12.20
CA ASP A 284 13.90 -1.36 11.34
C ASP A 284 15.36 -1.40 11.79
N VAL A 285 15.88 -2.60 12.14
CA VAL A 285 17.31 -2.82 12.42
C VAL A 285 18.18 -2.36 11.23
N SER A 286 17.62 -2.38 10.01
CA SER A 286 18.30 -1.97 8.78
C SER A 286 18.26 -0.46 8.51
N GLY A 287 17.37 0.31 9.17
CA GLY A 287 17.19 1.74 8.89
C GLY A 287 16.75 2.02 7.45
N THR A 288 16.06 1.07 6.81
CA THR A 288 15.70 1.10 5.39
C THR A 288 14.28 1.54 5.13
N ASN A 289 13.46 1.78 6.15
CA ASN A 289 12.16 2.41 5.93
C ASN A 289 12.33 3.78 5.25
N TYR A 290 11.28 4.26 4.56
CA TYR A 290 11.40 5.45 3.72
C TYR A 290 11.80 6.70 4.52
N ILE A 291 11.19 6.91 5.70
CA ILE A 291 11.45 8.10 6.54
C ILE A 291 12.86 8.04 7.13
N SER A 292 13.29 6.89 7.67
CA SER A 292 14.64 6.64 8.18
C SER A 292 15.69 6.89 7.09
N SER A 293 15.45 6.37 5.88
CA SER A 293 16.34 6.54 4.74
C SER A 293 16.47 8.01 4.31
N VAL A 294 15.34 8.73 4.24
CA VAL A 294 15.31 10.17 3.92
C VAL A 294 16.01 10.99 4.99
N ALA A 295 15.78 10.68 6.27
CA ALA A 295 16.44 11.33 7.41
C ALA A 295 17.96 11.20 7.33
N LYS A 296 18.45 9.97 7.06
CA LYS A 296 19.88 9.68 6.88
C LYS A 296 20.49 10.44 5.71
N ILE A 297 19.86 10.40 4.52
CA ILE A 297 20.34 11.09 3.31
C ILE A 297 20.40 12.60 3.51
N LYS A 298 19.38 13.19 4.14
CA LYS A 298 19.31 14.64 4.34
C LYS A 298 20.09 15.11 5.57
N ASN A 299 20.61 14.19 6.38
CA ASN A 299 21.23 14.47 7.68
C ASN A 299 20.31 15.31 8.58
N ILE A 300 19.05 14.87 8.71
CA ILE A 300 18.01 15.46 9.57
C ILE A 300 17.43 14.38 10.49
N THR A 301 16.65 14.78 11.47
CA THR A 301 15.95 13.82 12.34
C THR A 301 14.78 13.13 11.63
N ALA A 302 14.40 11.94 12.09
CA ALA A 302 13.24 11.22 11.57
C ALA A 302 11.93 12.03 11.72
N LEU A 303 11.79 12.84 12.78
CA LEU A 303 10.65 13.73 12.96
C LEU A 303 10.64 14.88 11.94
N GLU A 304 11.80 15.42 11.57
CA GLU A 304 11.88 16.43 10.50
C GLU A 304 11.56 15.82 9.13
N ALA A 305 12.03 14.60 8.86
CA ALA A 305 11.67 13.87 7.64
C ALA A 305 10.17 13.54 7.59
N LEU A 306 9.54 13.18 8.72
CA LEU A 306 8.10 13.01 8.84
C LEU A 306 7.35 14.32 8.58
N ASP A 307 7.79 15.44 9.17
CA ASP A 307 7.19 16.77 8.96
C ASP A 307 7.26 17.19 7.48
N ASP A 308 8.37 16.89 6.80
CA ASP A 308 8.54 17.10 5.36
C ASP A 308 7.60 16.21 4.53
N LEU A 309 7.43 14.95 4.91
CA LEU A 309 6.57 14.00 4.20
C LEU A 309 5.09 14.36 4.37
N MET A 310 4.66 14.76 5.58
CA MET A 310 3.32 15.25 5.85
C MET A 310 2.96 16.47 4.98
N LYS A 311 3.89 17.43 4.83
CA LYS A 311 3.70 18.59 3.94
C LYS A 311 3.54 18.16 2.47
N GLN A 312 4.36 17.21 2.02
CA GLN A 312 4.28 16.66 0.66
C GLN A 312 2.94 15.98 0.42
N ALA A 313 2.48 15.12 1.33
CA ALA A 313 1.19 14.44 1.23
C ALA A 313 0.00 15.43 1.18
N VAL A 314 0.06 16.52 1.97
CA VAL A 314 -0.95 17.59 1.92
C VAL A 314 -0.95 18.30 0.56
N GLU A 315 0.21 18.57 -0.01
CA GLU A 315 0.31 19.21 -1.32
C GLU A 315 -0.16 18.29 -2.46
N ILE A 316 0.23 17.02 -2.41
CA ILE A 316 -0.26 15.97 -3.32
C ILE A 316 -1.79 15.91 -3.29
N ARG A 317 -2.39 15.92 -2.08
CA ARG A 317 -3.85 15.94 -1.94
C ARG A 317 -4.46 17.16 -2.64
N LYS A 318 -3.91 18.37 -2.43
CA LYS A 318 -4.40 19.59 -3.09
C LYS A 318 -4.30 19.47 -4.61
N ASN A 319 -3.18 18.97 -5.13
CA ASN A 319 -2.98 18.78 -6.57
C ASN A 319 -4.00 17.79 -7.15
N SER A 320 -4.17 16.64 -6.51
CA SER A 320 -5.17 15.63 -6.90
C SER A 320 -6.58 16.20 -6.91
N MET A 321 -6.97 16.96 -5.87
CA MET A 321 -8.29 17.60 -5.82
C MET A 321 -8.45 18.69 -6.89
N ALA A 322 -7.42 19.49 -7.16
CA ALA A 322 -7.46 20.50 -8.22
C ALA A 322 -7.60 19.86 -9.62
N ILE A 323 -6.92 18.73 -9.88
CA ILE A 323 -7.10 17.98 -11.13
C ILE A 323 -8.53 17.41 -11.20
N ALA A 324 -9.03 16.82 -10.10
CA ALA A 324 -10.38 16.30 -10.01
C ALA A 324 -11.45 17.38 -10.25
N GLU A 325 -11.27 18.58 -9.72
CA GLU A 325 -12.14 19.74 -9.98
C GLU A 325 -12.11 20.14 -11.46
N ARG A 326 -10.93 20.22 -12.06
CA ARG A 326 -10.76 20.51 -13.50
C ARG A 326 -11.39 19.46 -14.42
N SER A 327 -11.71 18.27 -13.90
CA SER A 327 -12.49 17.27 -14.65
C SER A 327 -13.91 17.75 -14.95
N GLY A 328 -14.48 18.60 -14.09
CA GLY A 328 -15.90 18.96 -14.14
C GLY A 328 -16.86 17.84 -13.70
N SER A 329 -16.34 16.69 -13.27
CA SER A 329 -17.14 15.57 -12.76
C SER A 329 -17.17 15.54 -11.24
N MET A 330 -18.38 15.62 -10.67
CA MET A 330 -18.60 15.46 -9.24
C MET A 330 -18.27 14.04 -8.75
N GLU A 331 -18.41 13.03 -9.60
CA GLU A 331 -18.10 11.64 -9.27
C GLU A 331 -16.60 11.43 -9.11
N VAL A 332 -15.79 12.03 -10.01
CA VAL A 332 -14.33 12.04 -9.89
C VAL A 332 -13.92 12.73 -8.59
N GLN A 333 -14.43 13.94 -8.32
CA GLN A 333 -14.11 14.68 -7.10
C GLN A 333 -14.45 13.89 -5.83
N ARG A 334 -15.64 13.28 -5.77
CA ARG A 334 -16.06 12.45 -4.64
C ARG A 334 -15.18 11.23 -4.47
N THR A 335 -14.85 10.53 -5.56
CA THR A 335 -14.02 9.33 -5.51
C THR A 335 -12.60 9.64 -5.01
N ILE A 336 -11.99 10.73 -5.48
CA ILE A 336 -10.65 11.14 -5.03
C ILE A 336 -10.69 11.60 -3.57
N ALA A 337 -11.67 12.41 -3.17
CA ALA A 337 -11.81 12.81 -1.76
C ALA A 337 -12.02 11.60 -0.84
N GLN A 338 -12.85 10.64 -1.28
CA GLN A 338 -13.13 9.41 -0.55
C GLN A 338 -11.91 8.50 -0.45
N TYR A 339 -11.05 8.44 -1.47
CA TYR A 339 -9.80 7.70 -1.38
C TYR A 339 -8.91 8.19 -0.24
N PHE A 340 -8.68 9.51 -0.14
CA PHE A 340 -7.89 10.08 0.97
C PHE A 340 -8.53 9.83 2.33
N GLN A 341 -9.85 10.07 2.44
CA GLN A 341 -10.62 9.81 3.67
C GLN A 341 -10.53 8.34 4.08
N GLY A 342 -10.74 7.43 3.13
CA GLY A 342 -10.78 5.99 3.36
C GLY A 342 -9.41 5.41 3.69
N LEU A 343 -8.36 5.83 2.98
CA LEU A 343 -7.01 5.34 3.23
C LEU A 343 -6.57 5.71 4.65
N ILE A 344 -6.82 6.95 5.08
CA ILE A 344 -6.51 7.39 6.45
C ILE A 344 -7.37 6.65 7.48
N SER A 345 -8.68 6.52 7.24
CA SER A 345 -9.60 5.79 8.13
C SER A 345 -9.16 4.35 8.33
N TRP A 346 -8.78 3.67 7.25
CA TRP A 346 -8.28 2.29 7.29
C TRP A 346 -7.02 2.15 8.15
N HIS A 347 -6.04 3.04 7.99
CA HIS A 347 -4.83 3.00 8.83
C HIS A 347 -5.15 3.19 10.31
N ILE A 348 -6.07 4.10 10.66
CA ILE A 348 -6.46 4.35 12.04
C ILE A 348 -7.26 3.16 12.61
N SER A 349 -8.12 2.54 11.80
CA SER A 349 -8.98 1.43 12.23
C SER A 349 -8.22 0.12 12.51
N TRP A 350 -7.09 -0.10 11.84
CA TRP A 350 -6.34 -1.35 11.94
C TRP A 350 -5.35 -1.26 13.10
N GLU A 351 -5.90 -1.14 14.31
CA GLU A 351 -5.15 -0.83 15.52
C GLU A 351 -4.11 -1.89 15.84
N ARG A 352 -4.41 -3.16 15.55
CA ARG A 352 -3.45 -4.26 15.71
C ARG A 352 -2.17 -4.10 14.89
N ARG A 353 -2.24 -3.39 13.77
CA ARG A 353 -1.08 -3.14 12.90
C ARG A 353 -0.46 -1.78 13.19
N TYR A 354 -1.22 -0.69 13.12
CA TYR A 354 -0.65 0.66 13.14
C TYR A 354 -0.58 1.30 14.53
N ARG A 355 -1.33 0.77 15.51
CA ARG A 355 -1.31 1.18 16.92
C ARG A 355 -1.50 2.69 17.12
N LEU A 356 -2.36 3.31 16.32
CA LEU A 356 -2.54 4.77 16.31
C LEU A 356 -3.44 5.26 17.46
N GLY A 357 -4.21 4.37 18.09
CA GLY A 357 -4.91 4.62 19.35
C GLY A 357 -3.96 5.02 20.47
N GLU A 358 -2.75 4.46 20.51
CA GLU A 358 -1.72 4.84 21.49
C GLU A 358 -1.26 6.31 21.36
N VAL A 359 -1.36 6.88 20.14
CA VAL A 359 -0.95 8.25 19.83
C VAL A 359 -2.13 9.22 19.90
N LEU A 360 -3.25 8.86 19.28
CA LEU A 360 -4.45 9.71 19.13
C LEU A 360 -5.40 9.60 20.33
N GLY A 361 -5.32 8.50 21.09
CA GLY A 361 -6.24 8.10 22.16
C GLY A 361 -7.32 7.15 21.64
N ASP A 362 -7.60 6.09 22.41
CA ASP A 362 -8.52 4.99 22.04
C ASP A 362 -9.92 5.47 21.65
N ASP A 363 -10.44 6.53 22.29
CA ASP A 363 -11.77 7.09 22.02
C ASP A 363 -11.77 8.21 20.97
N TRP A 364 -10.62 8.53 20.37
CA TRP A 364 -10.55 9.64 19.42
C TRP A 364 -11.25 9.28 18.11
N PHE A 365 -11.00 8.09 17.56
CA PHE A 365 -11.54 7.68 16.26
C PHE A 365 -13.02 7.26 16.38
N GLN A 366 -13.87 7.84 15.53
CA GLN A 366 -15.32 7.61 15.55
C GLN A 366 -15.81 6.57 14.52
N GLY A 367 -14.92 6.08 13.66
CA GLY A 367 -15.22 5.01 12.71
C GLY A 367 -15.25 3.63 13.37
N ASP A 368 -15.44 2.60 12.55
CA ASP A 368 -15.36 1.22 13.01
C ASP A 368 -13.90 0.75 13.03
N PHE A 369 -13.55 -0.12 13.97
CA PHE A 369 -12.23 -0.78 14.02
C PHE A 369 -12.30 -2.14 13.33
N VAL A 370 -11.16 -2.61 12.82
CA VAL A 370 -11.05 -3.87 12.05
C VAL A 370 -10.08 -4.84 12.69
#